data_AF-A0A520EMJ2-F1
#
_entry.id   AF-A0A520EMJ2-F1
#
_cell.length_a   1.000
_cell.length_b   1.000
_cell.length_c   1.000
_cell.angle_alpha   90.00
_cell.angle_beta   90.00
_cell.angle_gamma   90.00
#
_symmetry.space_group_name_H-M   'P 1'
#
loop_
_entity.id
_entity.type
_entity.pdbx_description
1 polymer ?
#
loop_
_entity_poly.entity_id
_entity_poly.type
_entity_poly.pdbx_seq_one_letter_code
_entity_poly.pdbx_strand_id
1 'polypeptide(L)'
;MGRGRPVRVAVVDDRGQSDYSGSSSSEGPGEDFGRQPPQDMAAEQSVLGGMLLSKDAIADVLEVLRPGDFYRPAHQNVYDAILDLYSRGEPADPVTVSAELDRRGELKRIGGPPYLITLTQTTPTAANAGYYAEIVAEKSILRRLVQAGTRIVQFGYAGADGQDVAEVVDRAQAEVYEVTERRTSEDFLPLEELLQPTMDEIDSIASRGGISLGVPTGFAELDEITNGLHPGQMIIVAARPGVGKALSLDTPLPTPDGWTTMGEVAVGDHLIDAHGMPTRVVAATDVMLDRPCYEIEFSDGTVIVADAEHQWLTETRASRKSAQAAAVDYNRTRNQKTFAAVRTTEEIANTVRCETKDARINHSVTNTEAVQLPERELLVPPYTLGAWLGDGTSACAQITSADPEIIARIEGEGLHVVASEKAALRYSIKLPTEVVEAKDCVVCGKQFMPFPLNVRTCGQSCGGKARFMSAPVAAPACVDCGKVTTGLRRCQACRNSVGTVQARLRTIGVLGNKHVPTDYLRGSEAQRRALLAGLLDTDGTVTGGGSVQFSVTSERLVLGVRELIVSLGYRVQMSTKRVRGRSEGSSTAFT
;
A
#
# COMPACT_ATOMS: atom_id res chain seq x y z
N MET A 1 46.12 30.11 18.72
CA MET A 1 45.16 28.98 18.75
C MET A 1 43.80 29.54 19.15
N GLY A 2 42.99 29.86 18.14
CA GLY A 2 41.81 30.71 18.25
C GLY A 2 40.60 30.00 18.83
N ARG A 3 39.96 30.65 19.79
CA ARG A 3 38.67 30.25 20.39
C ARG A 3 37.54 30.79 19.51
N GLY A 4 36.85 29.91 18.78
CA GLY A 4 35.62 30.24 18.06
C GLY A 4 34.43 30.33 19.01
N ARG A 5 33.89 31.54 19.20
CA ARG A 5 32.58 31.77 19.83
C ARG A 5 31.48 31.49 18.79
N PRO A 6 30.34 30.89 19.18
CA PRO A 6 29.20 30.72 18.29
C PRO A 6 28.50 32.06 18.03
N VAL A 7 28.25 32.35 16.75
CA VAL A 7 27.47 33.50 16.28
C VAL A 7 25.99 33.22 16.52
N ARG A 8 25.34 34.05 17.34
CA ARG A 8 23.88 34.14 17.44
C ARG A 8 23.38 34.99 16.27
N VAL A 9 22.48 34.46 15.47
CA VAL A 9 21.70 35.22 14.49
C VAL A 9 20.37 35.57 15.15
N ALA A 10 20.21 36.83 15.54
CA ALA A 10 18.93 37.40 15.93
C ALA A 10 18.45 38.25 14.75
N VAL A 11 17.27 37.89 14.24
CA VAL A 11 16.53 38.64 13.21
C VAL A 11 15.94 39.87 13.88
N VAL A 12 16.17 41.04 13.31
CA VAL A 12 15.50 42.29 13.71
C VAL A 12 14.71 42.79 12.50
N ASP A 13 13.43 43.02 12.77
CA ASP A 13 12.39 43.64 11.95
C ASP A 13 12.75 45.11 11.70
N ASP A 14 12.88 45.51 10.42
CA ASP A 14 13.30 46.86 10.05
C ASP A 14 12.06 47.69 9.66
N ARG A 15 11.58 48.48 10.62
CA ARG A 15 10.64 49.59 10.38
C ARG A 15 11.45 50.81 9.95
N GLY A 16 11.09 51.34 8.79
CA GLY A 16 11.89 52.33 8.08
C GLY A 16 12.13 53.65 8.78
N GLN A 17 13.08 54.38 8.21
CA GLN A 17 12.97 55.81 8.04
C GLN A 17 13.85 56.27 6.89
N SER A 18 13.25 57.15 6.09
CA SER A 18 13.86 58.03 5.12
C SER A 18 14.95 58.88 5.76
N ASP A 19 16.06 59.09 5.06
CA ASP A 19 16.69 60.42 5.05
C ASP A 19 17.44 60.69 3.75
N TYR A 20 17.03 61.81 3.16
CA TYR A 20 17.63 62.49 2.04
C TYR A 20 19.08 62.93 2.38
N SER A 21 20.00 62.73 1.45
CA SER A 21 21.03 63.74 1.17
C SER A 21 21.44 63.65 -0.30
N GLY A 22 21.07 64.69 -1.05
CA GLY A 22 21.46 64.85 -2.44
C GLY A 22 22.93 65.21 -2.57
N SER A 23 23.55 64.76 -3.64
CA SER A 23 24.69 65.46 -4.23
C SER A 23 24.56 65.44 -5.75
N SER A 24 24.57 66.65 -6.30
CA SER A 24 24.44 67.01 -7.70
C SER A 24 25.59 66.53 -8.57
N SER A 25 25.32 66.12 -9.80
CA SER A 25 26.12 66.58 -10.95
C SER A 25 25.49 66.23 -12.32
N SER A 26 25.40 67.29 -13.13
CA SER A 26 25.47 67.35 -14.60
C SER A 26 24.41 66.63 -15.43
N GLU A 27 23.42 67.40 -15.89
CA GLU A 27 22.74 67.18 -17.16
C GLU A 27 23.70 67.39 -18.34
N GLY A 28 23.74 66.40 -19.24
CA GLY A 28 24.11 66.58 -20.65
C GLY A 28 22.85 66.36 -21.51
N PRO A 29 22.68 67.06 -22.65
CA PRO A 29 21.43 67.08 -23.42
C PRO A 29 21.37 65.96 -24.47
N GLY A 30 20.16 65.41 -24.70
CA GLY A 30 19.80 64.51 -25.81
C GLY A 30 19.27 63.16 -25.31
N GLU A 31 18.09 62.66 -25.65
CA GLU A 31 17.19 62.95 -26.77
C GLU A 31 15.73 62.78 -26.33
N ASP A 32 14.90 63.75 -26.68
CA ASP A 32 13.45 63.62 -26.70
C ASP A 32 13.05 62.84 -27.97
N PHE A 33 13.03 61.50 -27.87
CA PHE A 33 12.26 60.65 -28.77
C PHE A 33 11.19 59.96 -27.94
N GLY A 34 9.93 60.21 -28.30
CA GLY A 34 8.73 59.92 -27.53
C GLY A 34 8.78 58.59 -26.78
N ARG A 35 8.43 58.64 -25.49
CA ARG A 35 8.31 57.47 -24.61
C ARG A 35 7.44 56.43 -25.29
N GLN A 36 8.05 55.40 -25.84
CA GLN A 36 7.33 54.29 -26.42
C GLN A 36 6.57 53.58 -25.29
N PRO A 37 5.27 53.27 -25.46
CA PRO A 37 4.52 52.57 -24.43
C PRO A 37 5.20 51.23 -24.08
N PRO A 38 5.19 50.81 -22.80
CA PRO A 38 5.78 49.54 -22.37
C PRO A 38 5.25 48.36 -23.19
N GLN A 39 6.19 47.59 -23.75
CA GLN A 39 5.93 46.45 -24.64
C GLN A 39 7.12 45.48 -24.59
N ASP A 40 6.89 44.23 -24.97
CA ASP A 40 7.94 43.26 -25.26
C ASP A 40 7.53 42.42 -26.48
N MET A 41 8.11 42.77 -27.64
CA MET A 41 7.74 42.13 -28.90
C MET A 41 8.20 40.67 -28.99
N ALA A 42 9.33 40.34 -28.34
CA ALA A 42 9.86 38.97 -28.36
C ALA A 42 9.00 38.05 -27.49
N ALA A 43 8.53 38.55 -26.34
CA ALA A 43 7.59 37.83 -25.48
C ALA A 43 6.26 37.59 -26.22
N GLU A 44 5.66 38.62 -26.83
CA GLU A 44 4.41 38.47 -27.58
C GLU A 44 4.52 37.42 -28.71
N GLN A 45 5.62 37.44 -29.45
CA GLN A 45 5.86 36.44 -30.49
C GLN A 45 6.04 35.03 -29.92
N SER A 46 6.74 34.92 -28.78
CA SER A 46 7.00 33.64 -28.11
C SER A 46 5.72 33.00 -27.56
N VAL A 47 4.81 33.82 -27.00
CA VAL A 47 3.48 33.39 -26.54
C VAL A 47 2.67 32.83 -27.71
N LEU A 48 2.50 33.61 -28.79
CA LEU A 48 1.69 33.19 -29.93
C LEU A 48 2.29 31.96 -30.63
N GLY A 49 3.61 31.91 -30.81
CA GLY A 49 4.26 30.73 -31.38
C GLY A 49 4.16 29.51 -30.47
N GLY A 50 4.18 29.68 -29.15
CA GLY A 50 3.95 28.61 -28.17
C GLY A 50 2.54 28.03 -28.27
N MET A 51 1.54 28.90 -28.38
CA MET A 51 0.13 28.52 -28.59
C MET A 51 -0.09 27.79 -29.93
N LEU A 52 0.64 28.17 -30.98
CA LEU A 52 0.58 27.50 -32.29
C LEU A 52 1.30 26.12 -32.30
N LEU A 53 2.19 25.88 -31.34
CA LEU A 53 2.96 24.64 -31.22
C LEU A 53 2.28 23.59 -30.33
N SER A 54 1.58 24.02 -29.28
CA SER A 54 0.99 23.11 -28.29
C SER A 54 -0.38 23.60 -27.81
N LYS A 55 -1.32 22.65 -27.72
CA LYS A 55 -2.64 22.89 -27.14
C LYS A 55 -2.57 23.22 -25.65
N ASP A 56 -1.65 22.60 -24.91
CA ASP A 56 -1.52 22.83 -23.46
C ASP A 56 -1.05 24.26 -23.18
N ALA A 57 -0.17 24.80 -24.03
CA ALA A 57 0.26 26.19 -23.96
C ALA A 57 -0.89 27.19 -24.17
N ILE A 58 -1.95 26.83 -24.91
CA ILE A 58 -3.14 27.68 -25.07
C ILE A 58 -3.88 27.81 -23.73
N ALA A 59 -4.00 26.72 -22.96
CA ALA A 59 -4.67 26.72 -21.67
C ALA A 59 -3.92 27.61 -20.66
N ASP A 60 -2.60 27.43 -20.55
CA ASP A 60 -1.76 28.21 -19.63
C ASP A 60 -1.80 29.71 -19.94
N VAL A 61 -1.78 30.08 -21.22
CA VAL A 61 -1.80 31.49 -21.65
C VAL A 61 -3.18 32.13 -21.46
N LEU A 62 -4.27 31.38 -21.67
CA LEU A 62 -5.64 31.87 -21.53
C LEU A 62 -5.96 32.33 -20.09
N GLU A 63 -5.36 31.68 -19.09
CA GLU A 63 -5.50 32.08 -17.69
C GLU A 63 -4.92 33.48 -17.42
N VAL A 64 -3.83 33.83 -18.12
CA VAL A 64 -3.03 35.03 -17.83
C VAL A 64 -3.41 36.22 -18.74
N LEU A 65 -3.69 35.98 -20.02
CA LEU A 65 -3.84 37.05 -21.02
C LEU A 65 -5.27 37.21 -21.55
N ARG A 66 -5.61 38.45 -21.90
CA ARG A 66 -6.78 38.82 -22.68
C ARG A 66 -6.35 39.41 -24.03
N PRO A 67 -7.22 39.43 -25.05
CA PRO A 67 -6.87 39.94 -26.37
C PRO A 67 -6.29 41.37 -26.36
N GLY A 68 -6.82 42.26 -25.51
CA GLY A 68 -6.34 43.64 -25.37
C GLY A 68 -4.96 43.80 -24.72
N ASP A 69 -4.32 42.72 -24.25
CA ASP A 69 -3.03 42.79 -23.56
C ASP A 69 -1.83 42.82 -24.51
N PHE A 70 -1.99 42.38 -25.77
CA PHE A 70 -0.95 42.53 -26.77
C PHE A 70 -0.83 43.99 -27.22
N TYR A 71 0.39 44.50 -27.38
CA TYR A 71 0.66 45.82 -27.91
C TYR A 71 0.34 45.91 -29.40
N ARG A 72 0.69 44.89 -30.18
CA ARG A 72 0.42 44.88 -31.62
C ARG A 72 -0.99 44.39 -31.94
N PRO A 73 -1.82 45.17 -32.66
CA PRO A 73 -3.14 44.71 -33.12
C PRO A 73 -3.07 43.43 -33.95
N ALA A 74 -2.00 43.24 -34.72
CA ALA A 74 -1.78 42.00 -35.46
C ALA A 74 -1.70 40.77 -34.54
N HIS A 75 -1.07 40.90 -33.37
CA HIS A 75 -0.98 39.82 -32.39
C HIS A 75 -2.30 39.57 -31.67
N GLN A 76 -3.08 40.63 -31.41
CA GLN A 76 -4.45 40.52 -30.87
C GLN A 76 -5.33 39.66 -31.79
N ASN A 77 -5.32 39.94 -33.09
CA ASN A 77 -6.11 39.19 -34.06
C ASN A 77 -5.69 37.71 -34.16
N VAL A 78 -4.38 37.42 -34.09
CA VAL A 78 -3.87 36.04 -34.07
C VAL A 78 -4.34 35.33 -32.80
N TYR A 79 -4.25 35.97 -31.64
CA TYR A 79 -4.71 35.43 -30.37
C TYR A 79 -6.22 35.13 -30.40
N ASP A 80 -7.04 36.07 -30.89
CA ASP A 80 -8.50 35.88 -31.02
C ASP A 80 -8.87 34.73 -31.96
N ALA A 81 -8.11 34.54 -33.06
CA ALA A 81 -8.32 33.41 -33.96
C ALA A 81 -7.96 32.07 -33.30
N ILE A 82 -6.88 32.02 -32.50
CA ILE A 82 -6.49 30.83 -31.74
C ILE A 82 -7.55 30.47 -30.69
N LEU A 83 -8.06 31.46 -29.94
CA LEU A 83 -9.09 31.22 -28.92
C LEU A 83 -10.40 30.72 -29.51
N ASP A 84 -10.80 31.23 -30.68
CA ASP A 84 -12.03 30.81 -31.35
C ASP A 84 -11.95 29.38 -31.92
N LEU A 85 -10.79 28.98 -32.44
CA LEU A 85 -10.57 27.59 -32.84
C LEU A 85 -10.56 26.66 -31.62
N TYR A 86 -9.89 27.08 -30.55
CA TYR A 86 -9.81 26.32 -29.30
C TYR A 86 -11.19 26.12 -28.65
N SER A 87 -12.05 27.14 -28.63
CA SER A 87 -13.40 27.06 -28.07
C SER A 87 -14.32 26.08 -28.83
N ARG A 88 -14.08 25.91 -30.13
CA ARG A 88 -14.75 24.92 -30.99
C ARG A 88 -14.13 23.53 -30.92
N GLY A 89 -13.04 23.36 -30.17
CA GLY A 89 -12.29 22.11 -30.09
C GLY A 89 -11.48 21.78 -31.35
N GLU A 90 -11.29 22.75 -32.26
CA GLU A 90 -10.44 22.60 -33.44
C GLU A 90 -8.96 22.85 -33.06
N PRO A 91 -7.99 22.14 -33.66
CA PRO A 91 -6.58 22.39 -33.40
C PRO A 91 -6.17 23.77 -33.94
N ALA A 92 -5.49 24.57 -33.12
CA ALA A 92 -4.99 25.88 -33.51
C ALA A 92 -3.50 25.79 -33.91
N ASP A 93 -3.26 25.47 -35.17
CA ASP A 93 -1.92 25.41 -35.78
C ASP A 93 -1.77 26.51 -36.86
N PRO A 94 -0.57 26.75 -37.41
CA PRO A 94 -0.39 27.81 -38.41
C PRO A 94 -1.28 27.69 -39.66
N VAL A 95 -1.73 26.48 -40.02
CA VAL A 95 -2.59 26.24 -41.19
C VAL A 95 -4.04 26.58 -40.84
N THR A 96 -4.56 26.06 -39.72
CA THR A 96 -5.95 26.30 -39.30
C THR A 96 -6.17 27.75 -38.90
N VAL A 97 -5.21 28.37 -38.20
CA VAL A 97 -5.24 29.80 -37.86
C VAL A 97 -5.15 30.67 -39.11
N SER A 98 -4.33 30.29 -40.11
CA SER A 98 -4.30 31.02 -41.38
C SER A 98 -5.65 30.96 -42.10
N ALA A 99 -6.31 29.80 -42.12
CA ALA A 99 -7.62 29.63 -42.74
C ALA A 99 -8.71 30.44 -42.00
N GLU A 100 -8.67 30.47 -40.66
CA GLU A 100 -9.58 31.27 -39.85
C GLU A 100 -9.39 32.77 -40.09
N LEU A 101 -8.15 33.26 -40.11
CA LEU A 101 -7.84 34.66 -40.38
C LEU A 101 -8.19 35.08 -41.82
N ASP A 102 -8.13 34.16 -42.79
CA ASP A 102 -8.55 34.44 -44.16
C ASP A 102 -10.08 34.57 -44.26
N ARG A 103 -10.83 33.66 -43.58
CA ARG A 103 -12.29 33.74 -43.47
C ARG A 103 -12.75 35.09 -42.87
N ARG A 104 -12.01 35.61 -41.89
CA ARG A 104 -12.28 36.92 -41.25
C ARG A 104 -11.80 38.11 -42.08
N GLY A 105 -11.04 37.90 -43.16
CA GLY A 105 -10.45 38.97 -43.96
C GLY A 105 -9.29 39.70 -43.28
N GLU A 106 -8.71 39.12 -42.24
CA GLU A 106 -7.66 39.73 -41.40
C GLU A 106 -6.26 39.21 -41.69
N LEU A 107 -6.14 38.12 -42.45
CA LEU A 107 -4.86 37.48 -42.78
C LEU A 107 -3.85 38.45 -43.41
N LYS A 108 -4.31 39.38 -44.26
CA LYS A 108 -3.44 40.41 -44.86
C LYS A 108 -2.93 41.43 -43.83
N ARG A 109 -3.70 41.70 -42.77
CA ARG A 109 -3.35 42.68 -41.73
C ARG A 109 -2.25 42.18 -40.80
N ILE A 110 -2.12 40.87 -40.64
CA ILE A 110 -1.09 40.25 -39.79
C ILE A 110 0.24 39.99 -40.53
N GLY A 111 0.33 40.27 -41.84
CA GLY A 111 1.51 39.99 -42.66
C GLY A 111 1.43 38.69 -43.48
N GLY A 112 0.26 38.06 -43.54
CA GLY A 112 -0.01 36.86 -44.33
C GLY A 112 0.46 35.55 -43.67
N PRO A 113 0.23 34.40 -44.35
CA PRO A 113 0.61 33.08 -43.84
C PRO A 113 2.08 32.94 -43.38
N PRO A 114 3.09 33.54 -44.06
CA PRO A 114 4.49 33.42 -43.63
C PRO A 114 4.76 33.97 -42.23
N TYR A 115 3.94 34.91 -41.75
CA TYR A 115 4.13 35.49 -40.43
C TYR A 115 3.84 34.47 -39.32
N LEU A 116 2.80 33.63 -39.47
CA LEU A 116 2.48 32.58 -38.50
C LEU A 116 3.61 31.56 -38.38
N ILE A 117 4.26 31.22 -39.48
CA ILE A 117 5.44 30.34 -39.49
C ILE A 117 6.61 30.99 -38.74
N THR A 118 6.78 32.31 -38.89
CA THR A 118 7.82 33.07 -38.18
C THR A 118 7.57 33.06 -36.67
N LEU A 119 6.31 33.22 -36.23
CA LEU A 119 5.96 33.12 -34.81
C LEU A 119 6.38 31.76 -34.22
N THR A 120 6.06 30.68 -34.92
CA THR A 120 6.47 29.31 -34.54
C THR A 120 7.99 29.14 -34.46
N GLN A 121 8.75 29.77 -35.36
CA GLN A 121 10.22 29.67 -35.39
C GLN A 121 10.91 30.53 -34.31
N THR A 122 10.29 31.64 -33.91
CA THR A 122 10.83 32.53 -32.87
C THR A 122 10.69 31.92 -31.47
N THR A 123 9.68 31.09 -31.24
CA THR A 123 9.44 30.44 -29.94
C THR A 123 10.47 29.34 -29.67
N PRO A 124 11.31 29.46 -28.62
CA PRO A 124 12.32 28.43 -28.31
C PRO A 124 11.70 27.10 -27.83
N THR A 125 10.62 27.18 -27.04
CA THR A 125 9.89 26.03 -26.50
C THR A 125 8.47 26.44 -26.12
N ALA A 126 7.49 25.60 -26.46
CA ALA A 126 6.08 25.80 -26.11
C ALA A 126 5.83 25.72 -24.59
N ALA A 127 6.67 24.99 -23.85
CA ALA A 127 6.52 24.82 -22.40
C ALA A 127 6.72 26.13 -21.61
N ASN A 128 7.39 27.13 -22.19
CA ASN A 128 7.63 28.42 -21.53
C ASN A 128 6.59 29.49 -21.92
N ALA A 129 5.52 29.12 -22.65
CA ALA A 129 4.52 30.08 -23.11
C ALA A 129 3.86 30.84 -21.95
N GLY A 130 3.56 30.18 -20.83
CA GLY A 130 3.02 30.82 -19.63
C GLY A 130 3.96 31.89 -19.05
N TYR A 131 5.27 31.61 -18.97
CA TYR A 131 6.25 32.59 -18.49
C TYR A 131 6.32 33.84 -19.39
N TYR A 132 6.30 33.66 -20.71
CA TYR A 132 6.26 34.81 -21.62
C TYR A 132 4.92 35.56 -21.54
N ALA A 133 3.82 34.87 -21.20
CA ALA A 133 2.52 35.49 -21.02
C ALA A 133 2.49 36.43 -19.81
N GLU A 134 3.14 36.06 -18.71
CA GLU A 134 3.31 36.95 -17.55
C GLU A 134 4.06 38.24 -17.93
N ILE A 135 5.14 38.13 -18.72
CA ILE A 135 5.89 39.30 -19.20
C ILE A 135 4.98 40.23 -20.01
N VAL A 136 4.16 39.69 -20.92
CA VAL A 136 3.21 40.48 -21.72
C VAL A 136 2.14 41.13 -20.82
N ALA A 137 1.64 40.41 -19.82
CA ALA A 137 0.65 40.93 -18.87
C ALA A 137 1.22 42.10 -18.05
N GLU A 138 2.46 41.98 -17.56
CA GLU A 138 3.14 43.06 -16.85
C GLU A 138 3.29 44.31 -17.73
N LYS A 139 3.70 44.15 -18.99
CA LYS A 139 3.80 45.28 -19.92
C LYS A 139 2.42 45.87 -20.25
N SER A 140 1.37 45.06 -20.35
CA SER A 140 0.00 45.53 -20.53
C SER A 140 -0.46 46.41 -19.36
N ILE A 141 -0.20 46.00 -18.11
CA ILE A 141 -0.53 46.80 -16.91
C ILE A 141 0.20 48.13 -16.93
N LEU A 142 1.51 48.12 -17.19
CA LEU A 142 2.31 49.35 -17.28
C LEU A 142 1.79 50.28 -18.39
N ARG A 143 1.38 49.71 -19.53
CA ARG A 143 0.80 50.48 -20.64
C ARG A 143 -0.55 51.10 -20.28
N ARG A 144 -1.43 50.35 -19.61
CA ARG A 144 -2.72 50.87 -19.11
C ARG A 144 -2.52 51.97 -18.07
N LEU A 145 -1.53 51.84 -17.19
CA LEU A 145 -1.17 52.88 -16.23
C LEU A 145 -0.72 54.18 -16.93
N VAL A 146 0.08 54.08 -17.98
CA VAL A 146 0.47 55.25 -18.80
C VAL A 146 -0.74 55.90 -19.47
N GLN A 147 -1.68 55.09 -19.98
CA GLN A 147 -2.92 55.60 -20.58
C GLN A 147 -3.82 56.30 -19.54
N ALA A 148 -4.02 55.70 -18.38
CA ALA A 148 -4.78 56.29 -17.27
C ALA A 148 -4.13 57.61 -16.82
N GLY A 149 -2.80 57.63 -16.64
CA GLY A 149 -2.06 58.85 -16.33
C GLY A 149 -2.26 59.95 -17.39
N THR A 150 -2.29 59.59 -18.67
CA THR A 150 -2.55 60.54 -19.76
C THR A 150 -3.98 61.09 -19.71
N ARG A 151 -4.99 60.25 -19.43
CA ARG A 151 -6.39 60.66 -19.27
C ARG A 151 -6.59 61.56 -18.05
N ILE A 152 -5.94 61.25 -16.93
CA ILE A 152 -6.00 62.08 -15.72
C ILE A 152 -5.42 63.47 -15.98
N VAL A 153 -4.31 63.55 -16.73
CA VAL A 153 -3.76 64.84 -17.18
C VAL A 153 -4.78 65.58 -18.06
N GLN A 154 -5.44 64.90 -19.00
CA GLN A 154 -6.49 65.50 -19.83
C GLN A 154 -7.68 66.01 -19.00
N PHE A 155 -8.11 65.25 -17.98
CA PHE A 155 -9.17 65.68 -17.06
C PHE A 155 -8.78 66.94 -16.28
N GLY A 156 -7.52 67.04 -15.85
CA GLY A 156 -7.00 68.23 -15.17
C GLY A 156 -7.05 69.49 -16.04
N TYR A 157 -6.75 69.38 -17.33
CA TYR A 157 -6.88 70.52 -18.26
C TYR A 157 -8.34 70.82 -18.63
N ALA A 158 -9.18 69.81 -18.83
CA ALA A 158 -10.60 69.99 -19.16
C ALA A 158 -11.42 70.55 -17.98
N GLY A 159 -11.05 70.23 -16.74
CA GLY A 159 -11.68 70.78 -15.54
C GLY A 159 -11.47 72.29 -15.36
N ALA A 160 -10.45 72.87 -16.00
CA ALA A 160 -10.23 74.32 -16.01
C ALA A 160 -11.32 75.09 -16.77
N ASP A 161 -12.11 74.42 -17.61
CA ASP A 161 -13.18 75.00 -18.44
C ASP A 161 -14.58 74.96 -17.77
N GLY A 162 -14.66 74.79 -16.44
CA GLY A 162 -15.88 74.99 -15.66
C GLY A 162 -16.65 73.73 -15.23
N GLN A 163 -15.98 72.56 -15.18
CA GLN A 163 -16.55 71.35 -14.57
C GLN A 163 -16.45 71.38 -13.03
N ASP A 164 -17.32 70.65 -12.34
CA ASP A 164 -17.20 70.45 -10.89
C ASP A 164 -15.91 69.69 -10.57
N VAL A 165 -15.06 70.28 -9.74
CA VAL A 165 -13.78 69.71 -9.32
C VAL A 165 -13.99 68.36 -8.62
N ALA A 166 -15.10 68.19 -7.89
CA ALA A 166 -15.41 66.90 -7.24
C ALA A 166 -15.61 65.78 -8.28
N GLU A 167 -16.37 66.05 -9.34
CA GLU A 167 -16.62 65.08 -10.42
C GLU A 167 -15.33 64.71 -11.18
N VAL A 168 -14.44 65.69 -11.39
CA VAL A 168 -13.13 65.46 -12.03
C VAL A 168 -12.24 64.55 -11.17
N VAL A 169 -12.22 64.75 -9.84
CA VAL A 169 -11.47 63.91 -8.90
C VAL A 169 -12.03 62.50 -8.87
N ASP A 170 -13.35 62.34 -8.80
CA ASP A 170 -14.00 61.01 -8.78
C ASP A 170 -13.69 60.23 -10.07
N ARG A 171 -13.71 60.89 -11.24
CA ARG A 171 -13.34 60.27 -12.52
C ARG A 171 -11.86 59.89 -12.58
N ALA A 172 -10.98 60.71 -12.01
CA ALA A 172 -9.56 60.37 -11.94
C ALA A 172 -9.31 59.17 -11.00
N GLN A 173 -10.03 59.08 -9.88
CA GLN A 173 -9.98 57.93 -8.98
C GLN A 173 -10.46 56.65 -9.67
N ALA A 174 -11.56 56.71 -10.42
CA ALA A 174 -12.09 55.57 -11.19
C ALA A 174 -11.08 55.06 -12.23
N GLU A 175 -10.42 55.95 -12.99
CA GLU A 175 -9.40 55.56 -13.97
C GLU A 175 -8.18 54.87 -13.34
N VAL A 176 -7.74 55.29 -12.15
CA VAL A 176 -6.66 54.60 -11.42
C VAL A 176 -7.14 53.25 -10.91
N TYR A 177 -8.37 53.18 -10.40
CA TYR A 177 -8.95 51.96 -9.86
C TYR A 177 -9.09 50.87 -10.92
N GLU A 178 -9.55 51.21 -12.14
CA GLU A 178 -9.66 50.28 -13.28
C GLU A 178 -8.31 49.64 -13.67
N VAL A 179 -7.18 50.33 -13.41
CA VAL A 179 -5.83 49.78 -13.67
C VAL A 179 -5.43 48.77 -12.59
N THR A 180 -5.89 48.95 -11.35
CA THR A 180 -5.58 48.07 -10.21
C THR A 180 -6.46 46.82 -10.12
N GLU A 181 -7.65 46.83 -10.71
CA GLU A 181 -8.69 45.79 -10.56
C GLU A 181 -8.39 44.44 -11.25
N ARG A 182 -7.18 44.23 -11.79
CA ARG A 182 -6.79 42.94 -12.42
C ARG A 182 -5.96 42.01 -11.54
N ARG A 183 -5.59 42.41 -10.33
CA ARG A 183 -5.08 41.46 -9.34
C ARG A 183 -6.19 41.23 -8.33
N THR A 184 -6.67 39.98 -8.30
CA THR A 184 -7.74 39.40 -7.47
C THR A 184 -9.13 39.49 -8.12
N SER A 185 -9.56 38.38 -8.73
CA SER A 185 -10.98 38.06 -8.80
C SER A 185 -11.48 37.99 -7.35
N GLU A 186 -12.15 39.04 -6.91
CA GLU A 186 -12.87 38.99 -5.64
C GLU A 186 -14.09 38.09 -5.83
N ASP A 187 -13.98 36.85 -5.34
CA ASP A 187 -15.05 35.83 -5.31
C ASP A 187 -16.12 36.18 -4.27
N PHE A 188 -16.79 37.32 -4.40
CA PHE A 188 -17.92 37.66 -3.52
C PHE A 188 -19.25 37.54 -4.28
N LEU A 189 -19.99 36.48 -3.95
CA LEU A 189 -21.41 36.33 -4.28
C LEU A 189 -22.27 36.96 -3.17
N PRO A 190 -23.38 37.64 -3.49
CA PRO A 190 -24.35 38.09 -2.50
C PRO A 190 -24.89 36.90 -1.69
N LEU A 191 -24.95 37.02 -0.36
CA LEU A 191 -25.43 35.95 0.53
C LEU A 191 -26.85 35.49 0.17
N GLU A 192 -27.69 36.39 -0.33
CA GLU A 192 -29.06 36.09 -0.78
C GLU A 192 -29.10 35.04 -1.91
N GLU A 193 -28.12 35.08 -2.81
CA GLU A 193 -28.00 34.13 -3.92
C GLU A 193 -27.51 32.75 -3.45
N LEU A 194 -26.76 32.68 -2.34
CA LEU A 194 -26.29 31.43 -1.74
C LEU A 194 -27.33 30.79 -0.82
N LEU A 195 -28.22 31.57 -0.21
CA LEU A 195 -29.19 31.08 0.77
C LEU A 195 -30.19 30.10 0.15
N GLN A 196 -30.71 30.39 -1.04
CA GLN A 196 -31.76 29.60 -1.64
C GLN A 196 -31.27 28.20 -2.08
N PRO A 197 -30.13 28.06 -2.81
CA PRO A 197 -29.55 26.75 -3.11
C PRO A 197 -29.17 25.95 -1.85
N THR A 198 -28.64 26.63 -0.82
CA THR A 198 -28.26 25.97 0.44
C THR A 198 -29.48 25.42 1.18
N MET A 199 -30.61 26.16 1.18
CA MET A 199 -31.86 25.70 1.80
C MET A 199 -32.47 24.53 1.03
N ASP A 200 -32.45 24.56 -0.31
CA ASP A 200 -32.89 23.45 -1.14
C ASP A 200 -32.06 22.17 -0.88
N GLU A 201 -30.75 22.33 -0.65
CA GLU A 201 -29.86 21.22 -0.28
C GLU A 201 -30.19 20.66 1.11
N ILE A 202 -30.43 21.52 2.10
CA ILE A 202 -30.85 21.13 3.46
C ILE A 202 -32.19 20.37 3.44
N ASP A 203 -33.17 20.86 2.69
CA ASP A 203 -34.48 20.21 2.54
C ASP A 203 -34.35 18.84 1.85
N SER A 204 -33.46 18.74 0.86
CA SER A 204 -33.15 17.47 0.20
C SER A 204 -32.54 16.44 1.15
N ILE A 205 -31.64 16.86 2.05
CA ILE A 205 -31.01 16.02 3.08
C ILE A 205 -32.05 15.59 4.13
N ALA A 206 -32.91 16.51 4.58
CA ALA A 206 -33.96 16.25 5.54
C ALA A 206 -35.00 15.24 5.00
N SER A 207 -35.37 15.36 3.72
CA SER A 207 -36.34 14.46 3.09
C SER A 207 -35.86 13.01 2.94
N ARG A 208 -34.53 12.77 2.98
CA ARG A 208 -33.90 11.46 2.77
C ARG A 208 -33.39 10.79 4.05
N GLY A 209 -33.81 11.27 5.22
CA GLY A 209 -33.47 10.66 6.51
C GLY A 209 -32.27 11.28 7.23
N GLY A 210 -31.85 12.50 6.86
CA GLY A 210 -30.94 13.32 7.65
C GLY A 210 -29.44 13.07 7.44
N ILE A 211 -29.06 12.29 6.42
CA ILE A 211 -27.66 12.03 6.07
C ILE A 211 -27.42 12.56 4.66
N SER A 212 -26.52 13.54 4.53
CA SER A 212 -26.08 14.05 3.22
C SER A 212 -25.20 12.99 2.57
N LEU A 213 -25.73 12.25 1.60
CA LEU A 213 -24.99 11.19 0.92
C LEU A 213 -24.18 11.78 -0.25
N GLY A 214 -22.88 11.93 -0.05
CA GLY A 214 -21.91 12.03 -1.14
C GLY A 214 -21.79 10.71 -1.92
N VAL A 215 -20.84 10.64 -2.85
CA VAL A 215 -20.52 9.40 -3.55
C VAL A 215 -19.86 8.43 -2.55
N PRO A 216 -20.41 7.23 -2.31
CA PRO A 216 -19.84 6.30 -1.33
C PRO A 216 -18.48 5.77 -1.82
N THR A 217 -17.50 5.73 -0.91
CA THR A 217 -16.16 5.21 -1.20
C THR A 217 -16.12 3.68 -1.17
N GLY A 218 -17.10 3.05 -0.51
CA GLY A 218 -17.16 1.60 -0.30
C GLY A 218 -16.43 1.14 0.95
N PHE A 219 -15.78 2.04 1.69
CA PHE A 219 -15.20 1.79 3.01
C PHE A 219 -16.15 2.31 4.09
N ALA A 220 -16.83 1.41 4.80
CA ALA A 220 -17.89 1.77 5.75
C ALA A 220 -17.44 2.79 6.81
N GLU A 221 -16.23 2.65 7.35
CA GLU A 221 -15.69 3.56 8.38
C GLU A 221 -15.37 4.95 7.80
N LEU A 222 -14.87 5.01 6.57
CA LEU A 222 -14.57 6.29 5.91
C LEU A 222 -15.86 7.00 5.51
N ASP A 223 -16.85 6.25 5.01
CA ASP A 223 -18.16 6.77 4.64
C ASP A 223 -18.95 7.24 5.86
N GLU A 224 -18.77 6.64 7.05
CA GLU A 224 -19.39 7.12 8.30
C GLU A 224 -18.81 8.48 8.75
N ILE A 225 -17.51 8.70 8.52
CA ILE A 225 -16.83 9.95 8.89
C ILE A 225 -17.08 11.06 7.85
N THR A 226 -17.04 10.70 6.57
CA THR A 226 -17.12 11.66 5.46
C THR A 226 -18.53 11.87 4.93
N ASN A 227 -19.46 10.95 5.23
CA ASN A 227 -20.76 10.81 4.58
C ASN A 227 -20.67 10.65 3.04
N GLY A 228 -19.54 10.12 2.57
CA GLY A 228 -19.21 10.00 1.16
C GLY A 228 -18.47 11.23 0.60
N LEU A 229 -18.11 11.17 -0.68
CA LEU A 229 -17.37 12.23 -1.34
C LEU A 229 -18.34 13.24 -1.96
N HIS A 230 -18.27 14.51 -1.52
CA HIS A 230 -19.20 15.53 -1.99
C HIS A 230 -18.69 16.26 -3.24
N PRO A 231 -19.56 16.55 -4.23
CA PRO A 231 -19.19 17.34 -5.40
C PRO A 231 -18.71 18.74 -5.02
N GLY A 232 -17.72 19.27 -5.75
CA GLY A 232 -17.10 20.57 -5.45
C GLY A 232 -15.96 20.52 -4.43
N GLN A 233 -15.76 19.41 -3.72
CA GLN A 233 -14.61 19.21 -2.84
C GLN A 233 -13.39 18.72 -3.64
N MET A 234 -12.25 19.38 -3.45
CA MET A 234 -10.96 18.82 -3.86
C MET A 234 -10.43 17.90 -2.76
N ILE A 235 -10.56 16.60 -2.97
CA ILE A 235 -10.11 15.58 -2.01
C ILE A 235 -8.67 15.18 -2.36
N ILE A 236 -7.71 15.66 -1.57
CA ILE A 236 -6.29 15.34 -1.75
C ILE A 236 -5.93 14.13 -0.88
N VAL A 237 -5.60 13.00 -1.52
CA VAL A 237 -4.99 11.85 -0.85
C VAL A 237 -3.48 11.99 -0.94
N ALA A 238 -2.89 12.69 0.02
CA ALA A 238 -1.44 12.86 0.09
C ALA A 238 -0.80 11.77 0.94
N ALA A 239 0.08 10.99 0.32
CA ALA A 239 1.03 10.12 0.99
C ALA A 239 2.42 10.39 0.42
N ARG A 240 3.47 10.30 1.24
CA ARG A 240 4.85 10.46 0.75
C ARG A 240 5.23 9.25 -0.13
N PRO A 241 5.60 9.43 -1.42
CA PRO A 241 6.19 8.35 -2.22
C PRO A 241 7.65 8.12 -1.81
N GLY A 242 8.04 6.89 -1.47
CA GLY A 242 9.45 6.46 -1.44
C GLY A 242 10.37 7.00 -0.31
N VAL A 243 9.85 7.46 0.83
CA VAL A 243 10.70 8.07 1.88
C VAL A 243 10.84 7.16 3.10
N GLY A 244 11.92 6.37 3.16
CA GLY A 244 12.44 5.78 4.40
C GLY A 244 11.86 4.44 4.82
N LYS A 245 12.09 3.37 4.04
CA LYS A 245 11.93 1.98 4.52
C LYS A 245 13.18 1.13 4.25
N ALA A 246 14.35 1.76 4.19
CA ALA A 246 15.58 1.02 3.96
C ALA A 246 15.87 0.11 5.16
N LEU A 247 16.06 -1.17 4.86
CA LEU A 247 16.49 -2.22 5.77
C LEU A 247 17.81 -2.77 5.22
N SER A 248 18.59 -3.41 6.08
CA SER A 248 19.79 -4.10 5.62
C SER A 248 19.45 -5.19 4.61
N LEU A 249 20.35 -5.44 3.65
CA LEU A 249 20.13 -6.37 2.54
C LEU A 249 19.95 -7.82 3.00
N ASP A 250 20.50 -8.19 4.15
CA ASP A 250 20.34 -9.51 4.77
C ASP A 250 19.06 -9.66 5.58
N THR A 251 18.22 -8.62 5.65
CA THR A 251 16.95 -8.69 6.40
C THR A 251 16.03 -9.74 5.77
N PRO A 252 15.60 -10.76 6.53
CA PRO A 252 14.72 -11.79 6.01
C PRO A 252 13.30 -11.25 5.79
N LEU A 253 12.75 -11.54 4.62
CA LEU A 253 11.41 -11.15 4.20
C LEU A 253 10.54 -12.41 4.00
N PRO A 254 9.33 -12.46 4.58
CA PRO A 254 8.44 -13.59 4.41
C PRO A 254 7.82 -13.62 3.01
N THR A 255 7.79 -14.79 2.38
CA THR A 255 7.11 -15.04 1.10
C THR A 255 6.06 -16.14 1.26
N PRO A 256 5.08 -16.25 0.33
CA PRO A 256 4.10 -17.34 0.37
C PRO A 256 4.72 -18.75 0.36
N ASP A 257 5.93 -18.89 -0.19
CA ASP A 257 6.61 -20.17 -0.34
C ASP A 257 7.75 -20.39 0.66
N GLY A 258 8.13 -19.38 1.44
CA GLY A 258 9.33 -19.46 2.25
C GLY A 258 9.79 -18.12 2.81
N TRP A 259 11.07 -17.85 2.58
CA TRP A 259 11.77 -16.64 3.00
C TRP A 259 12.64 -16.19 1.84
N THR A 260 12.76 -14.87 1.67
CA THR A 260 13.77 -14.23 0.82
C THR A 260 14.52 -13.20 1.67
N THR A 261 15.45 -12.46 1.08
CA THR A 261 16.13 -11.35 1.76
C THR A 261 15.88 -10.03 1.03
N MET A 262 16.07 -8.91 1.72
CA MET A 262 15.92 -7.57 1.12
C MET A 262 16.87 -7.35 -0.06
N GLY A 263 18.02 -8.05 -0.13
CA GLY A 263 18.95 -8.00 -1.24
C GLY A 263 18.60 -8.91 -2.43
N GLU A 264 17.81 -9.96 -2.20
CA GLU A 264 17.43 -10.94 -3.24
C GLU A 264 16.05 -10.65 -3.86
N VAL A 265 15.20 -9.89 -3.16
CA VAL A 265 13.85 -9.59 -3.63
C VAL A 265 13.86 -8.72 -4.91
N ALA A 266 13.05 -9.12 -5.88
CA ALA A 266 12.93 -8.44 -7.17
C ALA A 266 11.48 -8.02 -7.48
N VAL A 267 11.33 -7.11 -8.44
CA VAL A 267 10.02 -6.73 -8.98
C VAL A 267 9.35 -7.95 -9.59
N GLY A 268 8.10 -8.21 -9.19
CA GLY A 268 7.33 -9.40 -9.58
C GLY A 268 7.24 -10.47 -8.49
N ASP A 269 8.12 -10.45 -7.50
CA ASP A 269 8.06 -11.38 -6.36
C ASP A 269 6.82 -11.12 -5.48
N HIS A 270 6.46 -12.10 -4.66
CA HIS A 270 5.37 -11.96 -3.69
C HIS A 270 5.94 -11.97 -2.27
N LEU A 271 5.59 -10.94 -1.50
CA LEU A 271 5.90 -10.80 -0.08
C LEU A 271 4.62 -10.84 0.74
N ILE A 272 4.74 -11.05 2.05
CA ILE A 272 3.61 -10.92 2.98
C ILE A 272 3.53 -9.50 3.54
N ASP A 273 2.36 -8.87 3.46
CA ASP A 273 2.10 -7.54 4.01
C ASP A 273 1.69 -7.55 5.49
N ALA A 274 1.37 -6.37 6.05
CA ALA A 274 0.99 -6.20 7.46
C ALA A 274 -0.33 -6.91 7.85
N HIS A 275 -1.20 -7.16 6.88
CA HIS A 275 -2.47 -7.89 7.08
C HIS A 275 -2.28 -9.40 6.83
N GLY A 276 -1.05 -9.85 6.62
CA GLY A 276 -0.74 -11.25 6.37
C GLY A 276 -1.05 -11.69 4.92
N MET A 277 -1.40 -10.78 4.02
CA MET A 277 -1.79 -11.13 2.65
C MET A 277 -0.57 -11.17 1.71
N PRO A 278 -0.54 -12.11 0.74
CA PRO A 278 0.44 -12.07 -0.35
C PRO A 278 0.26 -10.83 -1.22
N THR A 279 1.30 -10.00 -1.29
CA THR A 279 1.34 -8.77 -2.07
C THR A 279 2.51 -8.79 -3.05
N ARG A 280 2.26 -8.38 -4.29
CA ARG A 280 3.27 -8.36 -5.36
C ARG A 280 4.18 -7.13 -5.25
N VAL A 281 5.49 -7.34 -5.35
CA VAL A 281 6.49 -6.27 -5.43
C VAL A 281 6.35 -5.58 -6.79
N VAL A 282 5.94 -4.31 -6.78
CA VAL A 282 5.72 -3.50 -8.01
C VAL A 282 6.94 -2.67 -8.39
N ALA A 283 7.82 -2.38 -7.44
CA ALA A 283 9.02 -1.58 -7.61
C ALA A 283 10.05 -1.95 -6.55
N ALA A 284 11.34 -1.85 -6.89
CA ALA A 284 12.46 -1.96 -5.98
C ALA A 284 13.34 -0.72 -6.17
N THR A 285 13.78 -0.11 -5.07
CA THR A 285 14.70 1.04 -5.08
C THR A 285 16.14 0.57 -5.17
N ASP A 286 17.04 1.40 -5.70
CA ASP A 286 18.48 1.13 -5.67
C ASP A 286 19.00 0.99 -4.23
N VAL A 287 20.10 0.25 -4.07
CA VAL A 287 20.76 0.08 -2.78
C VAL A 287 21.27 1.42 -2.28
N MET A 288 20.84 1.80 -1.09
CA MET A 288 21.22 3.05 -0.46
C MET A 288 22.50 2.85 0.37
N LEU A 289 23.57 3.55 -0.01
CA LEU A 289 24.88 3.48 0.65
C LEU A 289 25.12 4.72 1.54
N ASP A 290 26.07 4.60 2.47
CA ASP A 290 26.55 5.70 3.33
C ASP A 290 25.48 6.39 4.20
N ARG A 291 24.46 5.62 4.61
CA ARG A 291 23.42 6.10 5.53
C ARG A 291 23.64 5.60 6.96
N PRO A 292 23.31 6.40 8.00
CA PRO A 292 23.36 5.94 9.37
C PRO A 292 22.31 4.85 9.60
N CYS A 293 22.73 3.69 10.12
CA CYS A 293 21.86 2.56 10.44
C CYS A 293 21.91 2.24 11.93
N TYR A 294 20.80 1.71 12.44
CA TYR A 294 20.66 1.25 13.82
C TYR A 294 20.28 -0.22 13.86
N GLU A 295 20.83 -0.94 14.83
CA GLU A 295 20.38 -2.27 15.19
C GLU A 295 19.16 -2.15 16.11
N ILE A 296 18.07 -2.82 15.74
CA ILE A 296 16.80 -2.79 16.46
C ILE A 296 16.52 -4.19 16.99
N GLU A 297 16.46 -4.32 18.32
CA GLU A 297 16.06 -5.54 19.02
C GLU A 297 14.59 -5.44 19.46
N PHE A 298 13.77 -6.42 19.08
CA PHE A 298 12.37 -6.52 19.48
C PHE A 298 12.17 -7.37 20.74
N SER A 299 11.01 -7.25 21.37
CA SER A 299 10.70 -7.98 22.62
C SER A 299 10.64 -9.51 22.50
N ASP A 300 10.61 -10.03 21.27
CA ASP A 300 10.67 -11.47 20.96
C ASP A 300 12.10 -11.96 20.69
N GLY A 301 13.10 -11.08 20.85
CA GLY A 301 14.52 -11.34 20.61
C GLY A 301 14.93 -11.32 19.14
N THR A 302 14.03 -10.95 18.22
CA THR A 302 14.43 -10.70 16.83
C THR A 302 15.22 -9.40 16.72
N VAL A 303 16.21 -9.41 15.84
CA VAL A 303 17.09 -8.26 15.59
C VAL A 303 17.10 -7.98 14.10
N ILE A 304 16.95 -6.71 13.74
CA ILE A 304 17.11 -6.25 12.36
C ILE A 304 17.98 -4.99 12.34
N VAL A 305 18.51 -4.65 11.17
CA VAL A 305 19.21 -3.39 10.95
C VAL A 305 18.37 -2.51 10.03
N ALA A 306 18.05 -1.31 10.51
CA ALA A 306 17.25 -0.34 9.78
C ALA A 306 17.98 1.00 9.67
N ASP A 307 17.75 1.69 8.57
CA ASP A 307 18.23 3.06 8.37
C ASP A 307 17.61 4.04 9.38
N ALA A 308 18.33 5.12 9.68
CA ALA A 308 17.90 6.20 10.58
C ALA A 308 16.55 6.80 10.22
N GLU A 309 16.26 6.96 8.93
CA GLU A 309 14.99 7.51 8.43
C GLU A 309 13.92 6.43 8.22
N HIS A 310 14.20 5.16 8.54
CA HIS A 310 13.20 4.09 8.41
C HIS A 310 11.98 4.40 9.28
N GLN A 311 10.80 4.41 8.67
CA GLN A 311 9.55 4.81 9.30
C GLN A 311 8.77 3.64 9.88
N TRP A 312 8.41 3.79 11.14
CA TRP A 312 7.66 2.82 11.92
C TRP A 312 6.35 3.45 12.39
N LEU A 313 5.23 2.75 12.22
CA LEU A 313 4.03 3.09 12.96
C LEU A 313 4.22 2.58 14.40
N THR A 314 4.43 3.50 15.35
CA THR A 314 4.64 3.14 16.76
C THR A 314 3.56 3.69 17.67
N GLU A 315 3.21 2.89 18.67
CA GLU A 315 2.47 3.36 19.82
C GLU A 315 3.46 3.71 20.94
N THR A 316 3.28 4.87 21.54
CA THR A 316 4.04 5.27 22.73
C THR A 316 3.35 4.77 24.00
N ARG A 317 4.07 4.76 25.12
CA ARG A 317 3.45 4.44 26.42
C ARG A 317 2.31 5.40 26.76
N ALA A 318 2.44 6.66 26.35
CA ALA A 318 1.40 7.67 26.52
C ALA A 318 0.16 7.35 25.68
N SER A 319 0.31 6.97 24.40
CA SER A 319 -0.82 6.61 23.54
C SER A 319 -1.53 5.34 24.03
N ARG A 320 -0.78 4.30 24.41
CA ARG A 320 -1.36 3.06 24.97
C ARG A 320 -2.15 3.33 26.25
N LYS A 321 -1.62 4.15 27.16
CA LYS A 321 -2.35 4.54 28.38
C LYS A 321 -3.61 5.35 28.07
N SER A 322 -3.54 6.24 27.08
CA SER A 322 -4.71 7.04 26.69
C SER A 322 -5.79 6.19 26.04
N ALA A 323 -5.42 5.22 25.20
CA ALA A 323 -6.36 4.27 24.61
C ALA A 323 -7.03 3.41 25.69
N GLN A 324 -6.24 2.88 26.64
CA GLN A 324 -6.77 2.10 27.75
C GLN A 324 -7.73 2.91 28.63
N ALA A 325 -7.39 4.17 28.95
CA ALA A 325 -8.24 5.04 29.75
C ALA A 325 -9.58 5.34 29.06
N ALA A 326 -9.58 5.55 27.74
CA ALA A 326 -10.79 5.73 26.94
C ALA A 326 -11.66 4.46 26.92
N ALA A 327 -11.05 3.28 26.83
CA ALA A 327 -11.76 1.99 26.78
C ALA A 327 -12.46 1.62 28.10
N VAL A 328 -11.88 2.00 29.26
CA VAL A 328 -12.42 1.64 30.59
C VAL A 328 -13.22 2.76 31.27
N ASP A 329 -13.57 3.83 30.53
CA ASP A 329 -14.28 5.01 31.01
C ASP A 329 -13.66 5.66 32.28
N TYR A 330 -12.33 5.65 32.35
CA TYR A 330 -11.61 6.26 33.47
C TYR A 330 -11.66 7.79 33.36
N ASN A 331 -12.13 8.49 34.41
CA ASN A 331 -12.34 9.94 34.46
C ASN A 331 -13.42 10.53 33.52
N ARG A 332 -14.47 9.77 33.15
CA ARG A 332 -15.62 10.26 32.35
C ARG A 332 -15.23 10.94 31.02
N THR A 333 -14.04 10.62 30.51
CA THR A 333 -13.53 11.18 29.25
C THR A 333 -13.37 10.02 28.28
N ARG A 334 -14.31 9.86 27.34
CA ARG A 334 -14.29 8.77 26.33
C ARG A 334 -13.28 8.99 25.21
N ASN A 335 -12.58 10.13 25.19
CA ASN A 335 -11.76 10.51 24.06
C ASN A 335 -10.28 10.18 24.33
N GLN A 336 -9.70 9.38 23.44
CA GLN A 336 -8.26 9.17 23.36
C GLN A 336 -7.57 10.49 23.00
N LYS A 337 -6.55 10.86 23.76
CA LYS A 337 -5.80 12.13 23.61
C LYS A 337 -4.53 11.98 22.80
N THR A 338 -3.94 10.79 22.81
CA THR A 338 -2.67 10.48 22.14
C THR A 338 -2.80 9.21 21.33
N PHE A 339 -2.40 9.27 20.07
CA PHE A 339 -2.58 8.21 19.07
C PHE A 339 -1.24 7.59 18.67
N ALA A 340 -1.29 6.46 17.96
CA ALA A 340 -0.13 5.92 17.25
C ALA A 340 0.35 6.95 16.23
N ALA A 341 1.67 7.01 16.01
CA ALA A 341 2.26 7.95 15.07
C ALA A 341 3.40 7.29 14.31
N VAL A 342 3.62 7.75 13.07
CA VAL A 342 4.79 7.35 12.30
C VAL A 342 6.01 8.05 12.89
N ARG A 343 7.06 7.29 13.20
CA ARG A 343 8.35 7.77 13.74
C ARG A 343 9.50 7.17 12.96
N THR A 344 10.59 7.91 12.82
CA THR A 344 11.83 7.35 12.23
C THR A 344 12.59 6.51 13.25
N THR A 345 13.47 5.62 12.78
CA THR A 345 14.36 4.85 13.66
C THR A 345 15.18 5.76 14.56
N GLU A 346 15.69 6.89 14.05
CA GLU A 346 16.44 7.87 14.85
C GLU A 346 15.56 8.51 15.95
N GLU A 347 14.33 8.91 15.63
CA GLU A 347 13.39 9.44 16.63
C GLU A 347 13.05 8.41 17.72
N ILE A 348 12.90 7.14 17.32
CA ILE A 348 12.69 6.03 18.24
C ILE A 348 13.92 5.83 19.12
N ALA A 349 15.13 5.80 18.54
CA ALA A 349 16.38 5.65 19.28
C ALA A 349 16.52 6.74 20.36
N ASN A 350 16.21 7.99 20.01
CA ASN A 350 16.25 9.13 20.93
C ASN A 350 15.20 9.04 22.06
N THR A 351 14.11 8.31 21.85
CA THR A 351 12.97 8.25 22.79
C THR A 351 12.57 6.83 23.19
N VAL A 352 13.50 5.87 23.07
CA VAL A 352 13.26 4.43 23.26
C VAL A 352 12.79 4.11 24.68
N ARG A 353 13.29 4.88 25.65
CA ARG A 353 12.88 4.85 27.05
C ARG A 353 12.19 6.15 27.43
N CYS A 354 11.16 6.05 28.27
CA CYS A 354 10.50 7.22 28.83
C CYS A 354 11.47 7.99 29.74
N GLU A 355 11.36 9.32 29.75
CA GLU A 355 12.05 10.22 30.70
C GLU A 355 11.46 10.15 32.12
N THR A 356 11.13 8.94 32.59
CA THR A 356 10.69 8.69 33.96
C THR A 356 11.80 7.97 34.71
N LYS A 357 11.77 8.04 36.05
CA LYS A 357 12.77 7.39 36.92
C LYS A 357 12.94 5.89 36.65
N ASP A 358 11.88 5.23 36.19
CA ASP A 358 11.86 3.80 35.88
C ASP A 358 12.41 3.46 34.47
N ALA A 359 12.69 4.47 33.64
CA ALA A 359 13.24 4.34 32.28
C ALA A 359 12.59 3.23 31.43
N ARG A 360 11.26 3.11 31.51
CA ARG A 360 10.50 2.03 30.85
C ARG A 360 10.51 2.19 29.34
N ILE A 361 10.40 1.08 28.62
CA ILE A 361 10.28 1.08 27.15
C ILE A 361 9.05 1.90 26.73
N ASN A 362 9.26 2.83 25.81
CA ASN A 362 8.27 3.78 25.36
C ASN A 362 7.50 3.25 24.15
N HIS A 363 8.20 2.83 23.11
CA HIS A 363 7.63 2.45 21.82
C HIS A 363 7.19 0.99 21.76
N SER A 364 6.13 0.72 21.00
CA SER A 364 5.73 -0.62 20.58
C SER A 364 5.30 -0.59 19.12
N VAL A 365 5.66 -1.65 18.40
CA VAL A 365 5.23 -1.88 17.01
C VAL A 365 4.18 -2.98 17.02
N THR A 366 3.15 -2.84 16.20
CA THR A 366 2.09 -3.85 16.02
C THR A 366 2.64 -5.02 15.20
N ASN A 367 2.33 -6.24 15.63
CA ASN A 367 2.71 -7.43 14.88
C ASN A 367 1.84 -7.57 13.64
N THR A 368 2.40 -8.17 12.59
CA THR A 368 1.63 -8.63 11.42
C THR A 368 0.49 -9.55 11.85
N GLU A 369 -0.65 -9.44 11.17
CA GLU A 369 -1.76 -10.37 11.33
C GLU A 369 -1.38 -11.80 10.89
N ALA A 370 -2.27 -12.77 11.11
CA ALA A 370 -2.03 -14.14 10.67
C ALA A 370 -1.85 -14.17 9.14
N VAL A 371 -0.76 -14.80 8.68
CA VAL A 371 -0.49 -14.95 7.24
C VAL A 371 -1.67 -15.67 6.59
N GLN A 372 -2.15 -15.21 5.44
CA GLN A 372 -3.28 -15.79 4.74
C GLN A 372 -2.79 -16.56 3.53
N LEU A 373 -2.79 -17.89 3.62
CA LEU A 373 -2.35 -18.79 2.56
C LEU A 373 -3.50 -19.74 2.16
N PRO A 374 -3.52 -20.22 0.91
CA PRO A 374 -4.54 -21.15 0.46
C PRO A 374 -4.45 -22.48 1.22
N GLU A 375 -5.58 -23.18 1.27
CA GLU A 375 -5.62 -24.53 1.80
C GLU A 375 -4.78 -25.48 0.93
N ARG A 376 -4.00 -26.36 1.57
CA ARG A 376 -3.15 -27.34 0.89
C ARG A 376 -3.63 -28.76 1.13
N GLU A 377 -3.42 -29.64 0.16
CA GLU A 377 -3.63 -31.07 0.33
C GLU A 377 -2.50 -31.67 1.17
N LEU A 378 -2.77 -31.93 2.44
CA LEU A 378 -1.78 -32.45 3.39
C LEU A 378 -1.95 -33.97 3.56
N LEU A 379 -0.85 -34.71 3.50
CA LEU A 379 -0.89 -36.18 3.60
C LEU A 379 -1.41 -36.66 4.96
N VAL A 380 -1.04 -35.97 6.04
CA VAL A 380 -1.55 -36.22 7.38
C VAL A 380 -2.37 -35.01 7.82
N PRO A 381 -3.59 -35.20 8.35
CA PRO A 381 -4.37 -34.10 8.89
C PRO A 381 -3.58 -33.26 9.92
N PRO A 382 -3.72 -31.92 9.94
CA PRO A 382 -2.84 -31.06 10.72
C PRO A 382 -2.89 -31.32 12.22
N TYR A 383 -4.08 -31.50 12.82
CA TYR A 383 -4.18 -31.73 14.26
C TYR A 383 -3.51 -33.06 14.64
N THR A 384 -3.78 -34.13 13.88
CA THR A 384 -3.12 -35.42 14.06
C THR A 384 -1.62 -35.32 13.97
N LEU A 385 -1.08 -34.56 12.99
CA LEU A 385 0.36 -34.37 12.89
C LEU A 385 0.90 -33.66 14.14
N GLY A 386 0.20 -32.63 14.63
CA GLY A 386 0.59 -31.89 15.83
C GLY A 386 0.67 -32.79 17.06
N ALA A 387 -0.40 -33.54 17.31
CA ALA A 387 -0.47 -34.49 18.42
C ALA A 387 0.61 -35.59 18.30
N TRP A 388 0.90 -36.06 17.08
CA TRP A 388 1.98 -37.03 16.86
C TRP A 388 3.38 -36.42 17.02
N LEU A 389 3.60 -35.16 16.62
CA LEU A 389 4.88 -34.50 16.80
C LEU A 389 5.22 -34.34 18.29
N GLY A 390 4.22 -34.10 19.11
CA GLY A 390 4.36 -34.07 20.55
C GLY A 390 4.54 -35.45 21.18
N ASP A 391 3.43 -36.11 21.49
CA ASP A 391 3.36 -37.39 22.22
C ASP A 391 3.55 -38.65 21.34
N GLY A 392 3.77 -38.47 20.04
CA GLY A 392 4.03 -39.58 19.13
C GLY A 392 5.42 -40.18 19.29
N THR A 393 5.58 -41.44 18.86
CA THR A 393 6.91 -42.05 18.74
C THR A 393 7.55 -41.70 17.40
N SER A 394 8.82 -41.28 17.40
CA SER A 394 9.53 -40.95 16.16
C SER A 394 9.69 -42.15 15.21
N ALA A 395 9.55 -43.39 15.70
CA ALA A 395 9.80 -44.59 14.90
C ALA A 395 8.57 -45.16 14.17
N CYS A 396 7.35 -44.84 14.62
CA CYS A 396 6.12 -45.38 14.04
C CYS A 396 4.88 -44.50 14.28
N ALA A 397 3.78 -44.81 13.61
CA ALA A 397 2.50 -44.09 13.73
C ALA A 397 1.76 -44.48 15.03
N GLN A 398 2.35 -44.18 16.17
CA GLN A 398 1.75 -44.38 17.49
C GLN A 398 1.87 -43.11 18.33
N ILE A 399 0.91 -42.92 19.23
CA ILE A 399 0.85 -41.83 20.20
C ILE A 399 0.58 -42.42 21.59
N THR A 400 1.10 -41.77 22.63
CA THR A 400 0.80 -42.14 24.02
C THR A 400 0.07 -40.98 24.67
N SER A 401 -1.20 -41.15 25.05
CA SER A 401 -1.98 -40.08 25.66
C SER A 401 -2.89 -40.62 26.77
N ALA A 402 -2.94 -39.90 27.89
CA ALA A 402 -3.92 -40.13 28.96
C ALA A 402 -5.28 -39.48 28.66
N ASP A 403 -5.32 -38.55 27.70
CA ASP A 403 -6.50 -37.76 27.37
C ASP A 403 -7.29 -38.41 26.22
N PRO A 404 -8.53 -38.87 26.46
CA PRO A 404 -9.37 -39.43 25.41
C PRO A 404 -9.85 -38.40 24.37
N GLU A 405 -9.84 -37.09 24.68
CA GLU A 405 -10.24 -36.05 23.72
C GLU A 405 -9.28 -35.95 22.54
N ILE A 406 -7.97 -36.12 22.77
CA ILE A 406 -6.96 -36.14 21.71
C ILE A 406 -7.26 -37.28 20.71
N ILE A 407 -7.65 -38.45 21.24
CA ILE A 407 -8.00 -39.60 20.42
C ILE A 407 -9.26 -39.31 19.60
N ALA A 408 -10.30 -38.76 20.25
CA ALA A 408 -11.55 -38.40 19.58
C ALA A 408 -11.36 -37.36 18.47
N ARG A 409 -10.46 -36.37 18.67
CA ARG A 409 -10.14 -35.37 17.63
C ARG A 409 -9.40 -35.98 16.44
N ILE A 410 -8.45 -36.89 16.67
CA ILE A 410 -7.77 -37.64 15.58
C ILE A 410 -8.78 -38.47 14.79
N GLU A 411 -9.73 -39.11 15.46
CA GLU A 411 -10.81 -39.86 14.78
C GLU A 411 -11.76 -38.93 14.01
N GLY A 412 -12.02 -37.72 14.54
CA GLY A 412 -12.77 -36.66 13.87
C GLY A 412 -12.13 -36.17 12.56
N GLU A 413 -10.81 -36.25 12.42
CA GLU A 413 -10.09 -35.98 11.17
C GLU A 413 -10.13 -37.16 10.17
N GLY A 414 -10.89 -38.21 10.47
CA GLY A 414 -11.13 -39.35 9.58
C GLY A 414 -10.06 -40.44 9.63
N LEU A 415 -9.27 -40.50 10.71
CA LEU A 415 -8.33 -41.59 10.98
C LEU A 415 -8.93 -42.59 11.97
N HIS A 416 -8.39 -43.81 12.01
CA HIS A 416 -8.82 -44.82 12.97
C HIS A 416 -7.74 -45.07 14.01
N VAL A 417 -8.10 -44.96 15.28
CA VAL A 417 -7.15 -45.09 16.39
C VAL A 417 -7.41 -46.39 17.14
N VAL A 418 -6.37 -47.21 17.30
CA VAL A 418 -6.47 -48.54 17.93
C VAL A 418 -5.61 -48.58 19.19
N ALA A 419 -6.24 -48.82 20.34
CA ALA A 419 -5.55 -49.00 21.62
C ALA A 419 -4.61 -50.23 21.58
N SER A 420 -3.45 -50.10 22.19
CA SER A 420 -2.45 -51.17 22.29
C SER A 420 -2.82 -52.14 23.41
N GLU A 421 -2.91 -53.44 23.09
CA GLU A 421 -3.12 -54.50 24.08
C GLU A 421 -1.94 -54.66 25.05
N LYS A 422 -0.73 -54.23 24.65
CA LYS A 422 0.52 -54.47 25.38
C LYS A 422 0.97 -53.32 26.27
N ALA A 423 0.38 -52.13 26.11
CA ALA A 423 0.85 -50.92 26.77
C ALA A 423 -0.33 -49.99 27.02
N ALA A 424 -0.54 -49.63 28.28
CA ALA A 424 -1.57 -48.68 28.67
C ALA A 424 -1.34 -47.33 28.01
N LEU A 425 -2.42 -46.63 27.66
CA LEU A 425 -2.43 -45.28 27.07
C LEU A 425 -1.72 -45.15 25.72
N ARG A 426 -1.27 -46.26 25.11
CA ARG A 426 -0.65 -46.26 23.79
C ARG A 426 -1.67 -46.59 22.73
N TYR A 427 -1.67 -45.80 21.67
CA TYR A 427 -2.58 -45.95 20.55
C TYR A 427 -1.82 -45.99 19.23
N SER A 428 -2.31 -46.79 18.28
CA SER A 428 -1.80 -46.85 16.90
C SER A 428 -2.76 -46.14 15.96
N ILE A 429 -2.22 -45.21 15.16
CA ILE A 429 -3.00 -44.43 14.20
C ILE A 429 -2.98 -45.15 12.85
N LYS A 430 -4.16 -45.42 12.30
CA LYS A 430 -4.35 -46.17 11.06
C LYS A 430 -5.22 -45.37 10.09
N LEU A 431 -5.05 -45.63 8.80
CA LEU A 431 -6.02 -45.19 7.81
C LEU A 431 -7.31 -46.01 7.98
N PRO A 432 -8.48 -45.45 7.65
CA PRO A 432 -9.72 -46.20 7.61
C PRO A 432 -9.57 -47.49 6.83
N THR A 433 -10.12 -48.58 7.36
CA THR A 433 -10.13 -49.84 6.64
C THR A 433 -11.09 -49.69 5.47
N GLU A 434 -10.54 -49.69 4.25
CA GLU A 434 -11.37 -49.63 3.06
C GLU A 434 -12.19 -50.92 2.92
N VAL A 435 -13.51 -50.78 2.76
CA VAL A 435 -14.42 -51.93 2.56
C VAL A 435 -14.16 -52.52 1.18
N VAL A 436 -13.89 -53.83 1.13
CA VAL A 436 -13.82 -54.59 -0.12
C VAL A 436 -15.18 -55.24 -0.35
N GLU A 437 -15.80 -55.01 -1.50
CA GLU A 437 -17.08 -55.62 -1.82
C GLU A 437 -16.93 -57.12 -2.08
N ALA A 438 -17.85 -57.91 -1.51
CA ALA A 438 -17.96 -59.33 -1.81
C ALA A 438 -18.33 -59.53 -3.29
N LYS A 439 -17.73 -60.53 -3.93
CA LYS A 439 -18.01 -60.91 -5.31
C LYS A 439 -18.60 -62.31 -5.38
N ASP A 440 -19.43 -62.56 -6.37
CA ASP A 440 -19.91 -63.91 -6.65
C ASP A 440 -18.88 -64.72 -7.44
N CYS A 441 -18.69 -65.97 -7.02
CA CYS A 441 -17.83 -66.91 -7.73
C CYS A 441 -18.39 -67.22 -9.12
N VAL A 442 -17.60 -66.99 -10.17
CA VAL A 442 -18.02 -67.24 -11.56
C VAL A 442 -18.32 -68.70 -11.89
N VAL A 443 -17.94 -69.63 -11.00
CA VAL A 443 -18.14 -71.07 -11.20
C VAL A 443 -19.31 -71.61 -10.37
N CYS A 444 -19.49 -71.15 -9.14
CA CYS A 444 -20.48 -71.72 -8.21
C CYS A 444 -21.45 -70.70 -7.58
N GLY A 445 -21.35 -69.42 -7.94
CA GLY A 445 -22.25 -68.36 -7.45
C GLY A 445 -22.09 -67.98 -5.98
N LYS A 446 -21.21 -68.62 -5.21
CA LYS A 446 -20.98 -68.26 -3.80
C LYS A 446 -20.28 -66.91 -3.68
N GLN A 447 -20.78 -66.06 -2.79
CA GLN A 447 -20.11 -64.84 -2.37
C GLN A 447 -18.78 -65.14 -1.68
N PHE A 448 -17.75 -64.39 -2.04
CA PHE A 448 -16.43 -64.44 -1.40
C PHE A 448 -15.77 -63.06 -1.41
N MET A 449 -14.81 -62.86 -0.52
CA MET A 449 -13.99 -61.65 -0.47
C MET A 449 -12.76 -61.83 -1.37
N PRO A 450 -12.62 -61.04 -2.45
CA PRO A 450 -11.53 -61.22 -3.40
C PRO A 450 -10.19 -60.77 -2.82
N PHE A 451 -9.24 -61.69 -2.73
CA PHE A 451 -7.85 -61.38 -2.45
C PHE A 451 -6.92 -62.31 -3.24
N PRO A 452 -6.15 -61.81 -4.23
CA PRO A 452 -6.11 -60.43 -4.77
C PRO A 452 -7.41 -59.98 -5.49
N LEU A 453 -7.57 -58.69 -5.81
CA LEU A 453 -8.83 -58.09 -6.31
C LEU A 453 -9.32 -58.64 -7.65
N ASN A 454 -8.42 -59.18 -8.47
CA ASN A 454 -8.71 -59.80 -9.76
C ASN A 454 -9.17 -61.26 -9.63
N VAL A 455 -9.18 -61.83 -8.42
CA VAL A 455 -9.72 -63.18 -8.18
C VAL A 455 -11.24 -63.19 -8.38
N ARG A 456 -11.72 -64.18 -9.13
CA ARG A 456 -13.14 -64.37 -9.50
C ARG A 456 -13.76 -65.65 -8.94
N THR A 457 -13.02 -66.38 -8.12
CA THR A 457 -13.43 -67.68 -7.60
C THR A 457 -13.30 -67.71 -6.09
N CYS A 458 -14.19 -68.46 -5.43
CA CYS A 458 -14.22 -68.61 -3.97
C CYS A 458 -13.03 -69.36 -3.34
N GLY A 459 -11.94 -69.63 -4.07
CA GLY A 459 -10.72 -70.26 -3.55
C GLY A 459 -10.83 -71.75 -3.19
N GLN A 460 -12.00 -72.38 -3.38
CA GLN A 460 -12.20 -73.82 -3.23
C GLN A 460 -11.81 -74.56 -4.53
N SER A 461 -12.56 -75.58 -4.96
CA SER A 461 -12.31 -76.33 -6.21
C SER A 461 -12.57 -75.56 -7.52
N CYS A 462 -12.93 -74.27 -7.45
CA CYS A 462 -13.39 -73.47 -8.59
C CYS A 462 -12.25 -72.84 -9.42
N GLY A 463 -11.05 -72.67 -8.84
CA GLY A 463 -9.95 -71.92 -9.48
C GLY A 463 -9.52 -72.48 -10.85
N GLY A 464 -9.34 -73.80 -10.95
CA GLY A 464 -8.95 -74.46 -12.21
C GLY A 464 -10.04 -74.52 -13.28
N LYS A 465 -11.32 -74.32 -12.89
CA LYS A 465 -12.47 -74.32 -13.81
C LYS A 465 -12.71 -72.95 -14.44
N ALA A 466 -12.35 -71.87 -13.74
CA ALA A 466 -12.61 -70.50 -14.19
C ALA A 466 -11.94 -70.12 -15.52
N ARG A 467 -10.78 -70.73 -15.84
CA ARG A 467 -10.05 -70.51 -17.11
C ARG A 467 -10.83 -70.93 -18.36
N PHE A 468 -11.82 -71.82 -18.21
CA PHE A 468 -12.67 -72.30 -19.30
C PHE A 468 -14.04 -71.61 -19.34
N MET A 469 -14.38 -70.83 -18.31
CA MET A 469 -15.71 -70.23 -18.15
C MET A 469 -15.70 -68.70 -18.27
N SER A 470 -14.53 -68.06 -18.35
CA SER A 470 -14.44 -66.61 -18.46
C SER A 470 -13.14 -66.13 -19.10
N ALA A 471 -13.21 -64.98 -19.79
CA ALA A 471 -12.04 -64.31 -20.36
C ALA A 471 -11.07 -63.81 -19.27
N PRO A 472 -9.77 -63.64 -19.59
CA PRO A 472 -8.77 -63.07 -18.68
C PRO A 472 -9.20 -61.70 -18.15
N VAL A 473 -8.99 -61.48 -16.85
CA VAL A 473 -9.28 -60.20 -16.20
C VAL A 473 -8.10 -59.27 -16.40
N ALA A 474 -8.36 -58.05 -16.84
CA ALA A 474 -7.33 -57.01 -16.87
C ALA A 474 -6.74 -56.82 -15.47
N ALA A 475 -5.42 -56.65 -15.40
CA ALA A 475 -4.76 -56.38 -14.14
C ALA A 475 -5.28 -55.03 -13.56
N PRO A 476 -5.61 -54.97 -12.26
CA PRO A 476 -6.20 -53.78 -11.69
C PRO A 476 -5.21 -52.62 -11.69
N ALA A 477 -5.73 -51.40 -11.83
CA ALA A 477 -4.95 -50.19 -11.71
C ALA A 477 -4.82 -49.78 -10.23
N CYS A 478 -3.68 -49.18 -9.88
CA CYS A 478 -3.44 -48.60 -8.57
C CYS A 478 -4.39 -47.43 -8.34
N VAL A 479 -5.09 -47.40 -7.21
CA VAL A 479 -6.03 -46.31 -6.88
C VAL A 479 -5.36 -44.94 -6.75
N ASP A 480 -4.08 -44.89 -6.38
CA ASP A 480 -3.37 -43.63 -6.15
C ASP A 480 -2.60 -43.13 -7.39
N CYS A 481 -2.15 -44.02 -8.28
CA CYS A 481 -1.28 -43.63 -9.42
C CYS A 481 -1.67 -44.22 -10.79
N GLY A 482 -2.75 -45.00 -10.87
CA GLY A 482 -3.24 -45.59 -12.12
C GLY A 482 -2.38 -46.69 -12.73
N LYS A 483 -1.15 -46.93 -12.23
CA LYS A 483 -0.27 -47.99 -12.74
C LYS A 483 -0.86 -49.38 -12.51
N VAL A 484 -0.66 -50.27 -13.47
CA VAL A 484 -1.07 -51.68 -13.38
C VAL A 484 -0.41 -52.37 -12.18
N THR A 485 -1.18 -53.10 -11.40
CA THR A 485 -0.71 -53.84 -10.22
C THR A 485 -0.81 -55.35 -10.43
N THR A 486 -0.13 -56.11 -9.58
CA THR A 486 -0.15 -57.58 -9.57
C THR A 486 -1.42 -58.19 -8.95
N GLY A 487 -2.53 -57.43 -8.92
CA GLY A 487 -3.79 -57.84 -8.29
C GLY A 487 -4.10 -57.12 -6.98
N LEU A 488 -3.18 -56.32 -6.45
CA LEU A 488 -3.37 -55.50 -5.25
C LEU A 488 -4.02 -54.16 -5.58
N ARG A 489 -4.73 -53.55 -4.62
CA ARG A 489 -5.37 -52.24 -4.82
C ARG A 489 -4.38 -51.09 -5.03
N ARG A 490 -3.22 -51.18 -4.38
CA ARG A 490 -2.13 -50.20 -4.48
C ARG A 490 -0.88 -50.89 -5.00
N CYS A 491 -0.12 -50.21 -5.85
CA CYS A 491 1.21 -50.67 -6.24
C CYS A 491 2.18 -50.57 -5.05
N GLN A 492 3.31 -51.28 -5.11
CA GLN A 492 4.27 -51.30 -4.01
C GLN A 492 4.79 -49.89 -3.66
N ALA A 493 5.01 -49.04 -4.67
CA ALA A 493 5.45 -47.66 -4.47
C ALA A 493 4.43 -46.84 -3.67
N CYS A 494 3.16 -46.82 -4.08
CA CYS A 494 2.09 -46.10 -3.37
C CYS A 494 1.83 -46.68 -1.97
N ARG A 495 1.95 -48.00 -1.80
CA ARG A 495 1.86 -48.62 -0.46
C ARG A 495 2.97 -48.12 0.47
N ASN A 496 4.18 -47.94 -0.05
CA ASN A 496 5.33 -47.48 0.70
C ASN A 496 5.30 -45.96 1.00
N SER A 497 4.61 -45.16 0.19
CA SER A 497 4.53 -43.70 0.34
C SER A 497 3.26 -43.22 1.05
N VAL A 498 2.07 -43.70 0.66
CA VAL A 498 0.78 -43.15 1.13
C VAL A 498 -0.17 -44.19 1.71
N GLY A 499 0.15 -45.48 1.57
CA GLY A 499 -0.76 -46.58 1.90
C GLY A 499 -0.98 -46.84 3.39
N THR A 500 -0.22 -46.21 4.29
CA THR A 500 -0.43 -46.23 5.74
C THR A 500 -0.08 -44.87 6.34
N VAL A 501 -0.57 -44.56 7.55
CA VAL A 501 -0.18 -43.32 8.25
C VAL A 501 1.34 -43.26 8.45
N GLN A 502 1.99 -44.38 8.81
CA GLN A 502 3.44 -44.43 8.93
C GLN A 502 4.17 -44.19 7.60
N ALA A 503 3.61 -44.66 6.47
CA ALA A 503 4.14 -44.36 5.16
C ALA A 503 4.05 -42.85 4.87
N ARG A 504 2.90 -42.23 5.16
CA ARG A 504 2.69 -40.79 4.99
C ARG A 504 3.65 -39.96 5.85
N LEU A 505 3.82 -40.31 7.12
CA LEU A 505 4.80 -39.69 8.03
C LEU A 505 6.24 -39.81 7.51
N ARG A 506 6.59 -40.94 6.88
CA ARG A 506 7.90 -41.11 6.23
C ARG A 506 8.02 -40.23 4.99
N THR A 507 6.97 -40.15 4.17
CA THR A 507 6.97 -39.36 2.94
C THR A 507 7.09 -37.86 3.21
N ILE A 508 6.46 -37.35 4.28
CA ILE A 508 6.64 -35.96 4.71
C ILE A 508 7.95 -35.72 5.49
N GLY A 509 8.76 -36.77 5.72
CA GLY A 509 10.10 -36.64 6.30
C GLY A 509 10.17 -36.49 7.82
N VAL A 510 9.07 -36.68 8.56
CA VAL A 510 9.04 -36.48 10.02
C VAL A 510 9.38 -37.75 10.81
N LEU A 511 9.31 -38.93 10.18
CA LEU A 511 9.66 -40.20 10.81
C LEU A 511 11.16 -40.27 11.11
N GLY A 512 11.54 -40.47 12.37
CA GLY A 512 12.93 -40.43 12.84
C GLY A 512 13.53 -39.02 12.95
N ASN A 513 12.80 -37.98 12.53
CA ASN A 513 13.25 -36.59 12.49
C ASN A 513 12.07 -35.65 12.76
N LYS A 514 11.59 -35.59 14.00
CA LYS A 514 10.42 -34.76 14.36
C LYS A 514 10.71 -33.27 14.12
N HIS A 515 9.97 -32.68 13.19
CA HIS A 515 9.96 -31.25 12.88
C HIS A 515 8.63 -30.88 12.22
N VAL A 516 8.31 -29.58 12.16
CA VAL A 516 7.17 -29.09 11.39
C VAL A 516 7.56 -29.00 9.91
N PRO A 517 6.90 -29.70 8.98
CA PRO A 517 7.24 -29.62 7.56
C PRO A 517 6.79 -28.29 6.93
N THR A 518 7.51 -27.83 5.90
CA THR A 518 7.23 -26.56 5.22
C THR A 518 5.82 -26.49 4.64
N ASP A 519 5.30 -27.58 4.07
CA ASP A 519 3.92 -27.61 3.54
C ASP A 519 2.87 -27.28 4.61
N TYR A 520 3.13 -27.62 5.87
CA TYR A 520 2.23 -27.30 6.98
C TYR A 520 2.44 -25.86 7.46
N LEU A 521 3.68 -25.35 7.45
CA LEU A 521 3.98 -23.93 7.72
C LEU A 521 3.44 -22.99 6.64
N ARG A 522 3.11 -23.52 5.46
CA ARG A 522 2.53 -22.78 4.33
C ARG A 522 1.09 -23.19 4.02
N GLY A 523 0.43 -23.92 4.93
CA GLY A 523 -1.00 -24.22 4.85
C GLY A 523 -1.86 -23.02 5.26
N SER A 524 -3.17 -23.16 5.10
CA SER A 524 -4.12 -22.12 5.51
C SER A 524 -4.04 -21.82 7.00
N GLU A 525 -4.53 -20.65 7.42
CA GLU A 525 -4.58 -20.29 8.85
C GLU A 525 -5.27 -21.38 9.67
N ALA A 526 -6.40 -21.93 9.18
CA ALA A 526 -7.12 -23.01 9.83
C ALA A 526 -6.25 -24.28 9.98
N GLN A 527 -5.52 -24.68 8.94
CA GLN A 527 -4.63 -25.84 8.99
C GLN A 527 -3.48 -25.62 9.99
N ARG A 528 -2.88 -24.43 10.02
CA ARG A 528 -1.82 -24.08 10.97
C ARG A 528 -2.31 -24.00 12.41
N ARG A 529 -3.52 -23.47 12.65
CA ARG A 529 -4.18 -23.48 13.97
C ARG A 529 -4.46 -24.90 14.44
N ALA A 530 -4.96 -25.78 13.57
CA ALA A 530 -5.21 -27.18 13.89
C ALA A 530 -3.91 -27.91 14.26
N LEU A 531 -2.82 -27.67 13.51
CA LEU A 531 -1.50 -28.20 13.84
C LEU A 531 -1.01 -27.72 15.21
N LEU A 532 -1.10 -26.41 15.48
CA LEU A 532 -0.71 -25.83 16.76
C LEU A 532 -1.55 -26.39 17.91
N ALA A 533 -2.85 -26.56 17.71
CA ALA A 533 -3.73 -27.15 18.71
C ALA A 533 -3.29 -28.58 19.06
N GLY A 534 -2.95 -29.41 18.08
CA GLY A 534 -2.43 -30.76 18.32
C GLY A 534 -1.12 -30.76 19.13
N LEU A 535 -0.21 -29.82 18.86
CA LEU A 535 1.04 -29.66 19.61
C LEU A 535 0.81 -29.19 21.05
N LEU A 536 -0.14 -28.27 21.25
CA LEU A 536 -0.44 -27.71 22.56
C LEU A 536 -1.25 -28.67 23.44
N ASP A 537 -2.10 -29.50 22.86
CA ASP A 537 -2.85 -30.50 23.61
C ASP A 537 -1.91 -31.58 24.22
N THR A 538 -0.75 -31.84 23.61
CA THR A 538 0.21 -32.85 24.10
C THR A 538 1.31 -32.27 24.99
N ASP A 539 2.01 -31.24 24.52
CA ASP A 539 3.20 -30.68 25.20
C ASP A 539 3.00 -29.22 25.62
N GLY A 540 1.78 -28.70 25.50
CA GLY A 540 1.39 -27.38 25.96
C GLY A 540 1.01 -27.39 27.43
N THR A 541 1.37 -26.31 28.14
CA THR A 541 0.94 -26.07 29.52
C THR A 541 0.54 -24.61 29.68
N VAL A 542 -0.43 -24.34 30.55
CA VAL A 542 -0.80 -22.97 30.91
C VAL A 542 -0.18 -22.64 32.26
N THR A 543 0.64 -21.61 32.30
CA THR A 543 1.26 -21.11 33.53
C THR A 543 0.20 -20.50 34.45
N GLY A 544 0.50 -20.37 35.75
CA GLY A 544 -0.39 -19.69 36.70
C GLY A 544 -0.70 -18.23 36.36
N GLY A 545 0.11 -17.59 35.50
CA GLY A 545 -0.12 -16.25 34.97
C GLY A 545 -1.00 -16.20 33.72
N GLY A 546 -1.48 -17.35 33.22
CA GLY A 546 -2.30 -17.45 32.01
C GLY A 546 -1.53 -17.54 30.69
N SER A 547 -0.19 -17.47 30.71
CA SER A 547 0.62 -17.66 29.50
C SER A 547 0.71 -19.13 29.13
N VAL A 548 0.56 -19.42 27.84
CA VAL A 548 0.78 -20.77 27.26
C VAL A 548 2.27 -21.00 27.06
N GLN A 549 2.74 -22.19 27.43
CA GLN A 549 4.12 -22.65 27.27
C GLN A 549 4.13 -23.97 26.51
N PHE A 550 5.13 -24.16 25.66
CA PHE A 550 5.36 -25.40 24.92
C PHE A 550 6.82 -25.80 25.13
N SER A 551 7.07 -27.00 25.64
CA SER A 551 8.42 -27.41 26.02
C SER A 551 8.88 -28.67 25.31
N VAL A 552 9.98 -28.59 24.55
CA VAL A 552 10.54 -29.74 23.83
C VAL A 552 12.06 -29.76 23.90
N THR A 553 12.65 -30.92 23.64
CA THR A 553 14.12 -31.10 23.62
C THR A 553 14.71 -31.06 22.20
N SER A 554 13.88 -30.97 21.16
CA SER A 554 14.33 -30.86 19.77
C SER A 554 14.39 -29.40 19.35
N GLU A 555 15.60 -28.89 19.10
CA GLU A 555 15.82 -27.53 18.59
C GLU A 555 15.11 -27.29 17.25
N ARG A 556 15.22 -28.25 16.33
CA ARG A 556 14.55 -28.17 15.02
C ARG A 556 13.03 -28.08 15.15
N LEU A 557 12.45 -28.81 16.10
CA LEU A 557 11.01 -28.78 16.33
C LEU A 557 10.59 -27.43 16.92
N VAL A 558 11.28 -26.94 17.95
CA VAL A 558 10.90 -25.65 18.58
C VAL A 558 11.04 -24.49 17.60
N LEU A 559 12.05 -24.48 16.72
CA LEU A 559 12.18 -23.44 15.69
C LEU A 559 11.02 -23.49 14.69
N GLY A 560 10.59 -24.69 14.28
CA GLY A 560 9.41 -24.85 13.44
C GLY A 560 8.11 -24.43 14.13
N VAL A 561 7.97 -24.71 15.43
CA VAL A 561 6.82 -24.27 16.23
C VAL A 561 6.85 -22.75 16.44
N ARG A 562 8.02 -22.15 16.64
CA ARG A 562 8.19 -20.70 16.70
C ARG A 562 7.71 -20.03 15.41
N GLU A 563 8.15 -20.53 14.25
CA GLU A 563 7.67 -20.02 12.95
C GLU A 563 6.16 -20.22 12.79
N LEU A 564 5.62 -21.38 13.17
CA LEU A 564 4.18 -21.65 13.15
C LEU A 564 3.40 -20.61 13.96
N ILE A 565 3.82 -20.33 15.21
CA ILE A 565 3.16 -19.38 16.11
C ILE A 565 3.25 -17.95 15.56
N VAL A 566 4.44 -17.52 15.12
CA VAL A 566 4.64 -16.18 14.53
C VAL A 566 3.82 -16.01 13.26
N SER A 567 3.73 -17.04 12.42
CA SER A 567 2.93 -17.01 11.19
C SER A 567 1.42 -16.88 11.44
N LEU A 568 0.96 -17.20 12.65
CA LEU A 568 -0.44 -17.01 13.10
C LEU A 568 -0.66 -15.62 13.74
N GLY A 569 0.33 -14.72 13.67
CA GLY A 569 0.26 -13.38 14.26
C GLY A 569 0.49 -13.34 15.78
N TYR A 570 0.89 -14.46 16.38
CA TYR A 570 1.12 -14.54 17.83
C TYR A 570 2.55 -14.16 18.22
N ARG A 571 2.68 -13.59 19.43
CA ARG A 571 3.98 -13.30 20.04
C ARG A 571 4.49 -14.53 20.76
N VAL A 572 5.78 -14.82 20.58
CA VAL A 572 6.46 -15.93 21.24
C VAL A 572 7.81 -15.46 21.77
N GLN A 573 8.17 -15.95 22.94
CA GLN A 573 9.51 -15.82 23.50
C GLN A 573 10.07 -17.22 23.65
N MET A 574 11.35 -17.38 23.34
CA MET A 574 12.03 -18.66 23.46
C MET A 574 13.10 -18.57 24.53
N SER A 575 13.14 -19.57 25.41
CA SER A 575 14.15 -19.71 26.44
C SER A 575 14.75 -21.12 26.43
N THR A 576 16.01 -21.23 26.82
CA THR A 576 16.70 -22.52 26.90
C THR A 576 17.03 -22.84 28.35
N LYS A 577 16.75 -24.06 28.78
CA LYS A 577 17.09 -24.57 30.11
C LYS A 577 17.82 -25.90 30.00
N ARG A 578 18.89 -26.06 30.77
CA ARG A 578 19.60 -27.34 30.85
C ARG A 578 18.76 -28.36 31.63
N VAL A 579 18.59 -29.55 31.05
CA VAL A 579 17.82 -30.68 31.62
C VAL A 579 18.66 -31.95 31.61
N ARG A 580 18.21 -32.98 32.33
CA ARG A 580 18.87 -34.30 32.34
C ARG A 580 18.55 -35.03 31.03
N GLY A 581 19.45 -34.94 30.05
CA GLY A 581 19.38 -35.65 28.79
C GLY A 581 20.27 -36.90 28.74
N ARG A 582 20.07 -37.73 27.71
CA ARG A 582 20.95 -38.88 27.39
C ARG A 582 22.14 -38.46 26.50
N SER A 583 22.04 -37.31 25.86
CA SER A 583 23.01 -36.69 24.94
C SER A 583 23.02 -35.18 25.15
N GLU A 584 24.00 -34.47 24.61
CA GLU A 584 24.07 -33.00 24.69
C GLU A 584 22.83 -32.34 24.08
N GLY A 585 22.39 -32.78 22.90
CA GLY A 585 21.17 -32.29 22.26
C GLY A 585 19.86 -32.61 23.00
N SER A 586 19.82 -33.64 23.86
CA SER A 586 18.66 -33.93 24.72
C SER A 586 18.80 -33.37 26.12
N SER A 587 19.92 -32.71 26.42
CA SER A 587 20.21 -32.07 27.71
C SER A 587 19.86 -30.58 27.73
N THR A 588 19.24 -30.09 26.66
CA THR A 588 18.69 -28.74 26.54
C THR A 588 17.20 -28.87 26.25
N ALA A 589 16.38 -28.25 27.11
CA ALA A 589 14.97 -28.04 26.85
C ALA A 589 14.78 -26.62 26.34
N PHE A 590 13.94 -26.49 25.33
CA PHE A 590 13.51 -25.24 24.75
C PHE A 590 12.06 -25.02 25.18
N THR A 591 11.77 -23.85 25.74
CA THR A 591 10.45 -23.46 26.27
C THR A 591 10.01 -22.13 25.70
#